data_AF-A0A2V8GWD0-F1
#
_entry.id   AF-A0A2V8GWD0-F1
#
_cell.length_a   1.000
_cell.length_b   1.000
_cell.length_c   1.000
_cell.angle_alpha   90.00
_cell.angle_beta   90.00
_cell.angle_gamma   90.00
#
_symmetry.space_group_name_H-M   'P 1'
#
loop_
_entity.id
_entity.type
_entity.pdbx_description
1 polymer ?
#
loop_
_entity_poly.entity_id
_entity_poly.type
_entity_poly.pdbx_seq_one_letter_code
_entity_poly.pdbx_strand_id
1 'polypeptide(L)'
;MLFNSGQHARRESSRVPGNRTRDLPKSLTGIRGLDEITLGGLPRGRPTLVCGGPGSGKTLLGLTFLVNGVLHFGEPGVLMTFEENAEEVASDVASLGFDIPDLISSATTTSC
;
A
#
# COMPACT_ATOMS: atom_id res chain seq x y z
N MET A 1 -46.81 -18.15 -43.63
CA MET A 1 -46.16 -19.30 -44.29
C MET A 1 -44.70 -18.91 -44.52
N LEU A 2 -43.63 -19.56 -44.08
CA LEU A 2 -43.36 -20.88 -43.48
C LEU A 2 -42.24 -20.68 -42.42
N PHE A 3 -42.39 -21.15 -41.18
CA PHE A 3 -41.77 -22.38 -40.66
C PHE A 3 -40.39 -22.72 -41.24
N ASN A 4 -39.34 -22.62 -40.42
CA ASN A 4 -38.30 -23.63 -40.47
C ASN A 4 -37.90 -24.09 -39.06
N SER A 5 -38.00 -25.40 -38.90
CA SER A 5 -37.77 -26.20 -37.72
C SER A 5 -36.30 -26.63 -37.70
N GLY A 6 -35.63 -26.58 -36.54
CA GLY A 6 -34.23 -26.97 -36.48
C GLY A 6 -33.66 -26.93 -35.07
N GLN A 7 -34.24 -27.74 -34.19
CA GLN A 7 -33.70 -28.08 -32.88
C GLN A 7 -32.24 -28.56 -33.01
N HIS A 8 -31.30 -27.82 -32.43
CA HIS A 8 -30.16 -28.43 -31.77
C HIS A 8 -30.02 -27.81 -30.38
N ALA A 9 -30.74 -28.41 -29.45
CA ALA A 9 -30.48 -28.35 -28.03
C ALA A 9 -29.03 -28.78 -27.76
N ARG A 10 -28.11 -27.81 -27.74
CA ARG A 10 -26.75 -28.03 -27.24
C ARG A 10 -26.81 -27.87 -25.72
N ARG A 11 -26.78 -29.02 -25.06
CA ARG A 11 -26.67 -29.20 -23.61
C ARG A 11 -25.61 -28.26 -23.03
N GLU A 12 -26.07 -27.54 -22.01
CA GLU A 12 -25.39 -27.03 -20.82
C GLU A 12 -23.86 -27.19 -20.76
N SER A 13 -23.18 -26.05 -20.67
CA SER A 13 -21.98 -25.93 -19.85
C SER A 13 -22.09 -24.59 -19.13
N SER A 14 -22.44 -24.70 -17.85
CA SER A 14 -22.33 -23.66 -16.84
C SER A 14 -20.96 -22.98 -16.95
N ARG A 15 -20.91 -21.87 -17.67
CA ARG A 15 -19.77 -20.97 -17.55
C ARG A 15 -19.90 -20.35 -16.17
N VAL A 16 -19.09 -20.87 -15.25
CA VAL A 16 -18.69 -20.20 -14.01
C VAL A 16 -18.51 -18.71 -14.36
N PRO A 17 -19.21 -17.78 -13.68
CA PRO A 17 -18.98 -16.37 -13.91
C PRO A 17 -17.50 -16.12 -13.65
N GLY A 18 -16.75 -15.80 -14.71
CA GLY A 18 -15.31 -15.58 -14.63
C GLY A 18 -15.03 -14.65 -13.48
N ASN A 19 -14.17 -15.11 -12.56
CA ASN A 19 -13.68 -14.32 -11.45
C ASN A 19 -13.05 -13.05 -12.04
N ARG A 20 -13.82 -11.96 -12.08
CA ARG A 20 -13.27 -10.62 -12.22
C ARG A 20 -12.49 -10.42 -10.93
N THR A 21 -11.21 -10.81 -10.92
CA THR A 21 -10.26 -10.32 -9.94
C THR A 21 -10.42 -8.81 -9.98
N ARG A 22 -11.14 -8.26 -9.00
CA ARG A 22 -11.26 -6.83 -8.84
C ARG A 22 -9.84 -6.39 -8.58
N ASP A 23 -9.23 -5.72 -9.54
CA ASP A 23 -7.90 -5.14 -9.33
C ASP A 23 -8.00 -4.24 -8.10
N LEU A 24 -7.32 -4.67 -7.04
CA LEU A 24 -7.29 -3.91 -5.80
C LEU A 24 -6.39 -2.69 -6.07
N PRO A 25 -6.89 -1.46 -5.89
CA PRO A 25 -6.05 -0.28 -6.03
C PRO A 25 -4.88 -0.38 -5.04
N LYS A 26 -3.68 -0.02 -5.47
CA LYS A 26 -2.46 -0.05 -4.65
C LYS A 26 -1.78 1.32 -4.60
N SER A 27 -1.09 1.59 -3.50
CA SER A 27 -0.19 2.75 -3.31
C SER A 27 1.23 2.24 -3.41
N LEU A 28 2.01 2.86 -4.30
CA LEU A 28 3.44 2.61 -4.39
C LEU A 28 4.12 2.98 -3.08
N THR A 29 5.09 2.18 -2.66
CA THR A 29 5.83 2.42 -1.43
C THR A 29 7.09 3.25 -1.66
N GLY A 30 7.58 3.30 -2.91
CA GLY A 30 8.87 3.89 -3.24
C GLY A 30 10.07 3.08 -2.72
N ILE A 31 9.83 1.92 -2.11
CA ILE A 31 10.88 1.03 -1.61
C ILE A 31 11.27 0.07 -2.73
N ARG A 32 12.53 0.17 -3.16
CA ARG A 32 13.09 -0.70 -4.19
C ARG A 32 12.93 -2.18 -3.80
N GLY A 33 12.46 -2.99 -4.75
CA GLY A 33 12.18 -4.41 -4.54
C GLY A 33 10.83 -4.70 -3.87
N LEU A 34 10.36 -3.87 -2.94
CA LEU A 34 9.05 -4.10 -2.30
C LEU A 34 7.91 -3.88 -3.28
N ASP A 35 7.95 -2.80 -4.07
CA ASP A 35 6.93 -2.50 -5.08
C ASP A 35 6.90 -3.56 -6.20
N GLU A 36 8.06 -4.15 -6.51
CA GLU A 36 8.21 -5.24 -7.48
C GLU A 36 7.58 -6.53 -6.95
N ILE A 37 7.90 -6.92 -5.71
CA ILE A 37 7.36 -8.13 -5.06
C ILE A 37 5.85 -8.01 -4.85
N THR A 38 5.37 -6.83 -4.47
CA THR A 38 3.95 -6.58 -4.22
C THR A 38 3.15 -6.27 -5.47
N LEU A 39 3.80 -6.18 -6.65
CA LEU A 39 3.17 -5.85 -7.93
C LEU A 39 2.40 -4.52 -7.86
N GLY A 40 3.08 -3.44 -7.50
CA GLY A 40 2.53 -2.09 -7.46
C GLY A 40 2.24 -1.52 -6.07
N GLY A 41 2.82 -2.11 -5.01
CA GLY A 41 2.79 -1.57 -3.66
C GLY A 41 1.66 -2.13 -2.77
N LEU A 42 1.28 -1.37 -1.74
CA LEU A 42 0.35 -1.82 -0.70
C LEU A 42 -1.12 -1.54 -1.07
N PRO A 43 -2.08 -2.40 -0.70
CA PRO A 43 -3.50 -2.17 -0.99
C PRO A 43 -4.03 -0.86 -0.40
N ARG A 44 -4.62 0.01 -1.23
CA ARG A 44 -5.23 1.28 -0.82
C ARG A 44 -6.49 1.06 0.00
N GLY A 45 -6.69 1.89 1.02
CA GLY A 45 -7.88 1.87 1.87
C GLY A 45 -8.00 0.62 2.75
N ARG A 46 -6.91 -0.13 2.94
CA ARG A 46 -6.89 -1.34 3.75
C ARG A 46 -5.65 -1.37 4.65
N PRO A 47 -5.76 -1.89 5.87
CA PRO A 47 -4.60 -2.04 6.75
C PRO A 47 -3.65 -3.10 6.18
N THR A 48 -2.35 -2.84 6.26
CA THR A 48 -1.29 -3.82 6.00
C THR A 48 -0.54 -4.07 7.29
N LEU A 49 -0.42 -5.35 7.69
CA LEU A 49 0.31 -5.76 8.89
C LEU A 49 1.72 -6.19 8.52
N VAL A 50 2.73 -5.59 9.15
CA VAL A 50 4.14 -5.97 9.00
C VAL A 50 4.62 -6.62 10.29
N CYS A 51 5.01 -7.89 10.21
CA CYS A 51 5.47 -8.68 11.36
C CYS A 51 6.94 -9.05 11.21
N GLY A 52 7.66 -9.07 12.34
CA GLY A 52 9.06 -9.46 12.38
C GLY A 52 9.66 -9.26 13.77
N GLY A 53 10.78 -9.94 14.05
CA GLY A 53 11.49 -9.83 15.33
C GLY A 53 12.05 -8.43 15.61
N PRO A 54 12.59 -8.17 16.81
CA PRO A 54 13.30 -6.92 17.11
C PRO A 54 14.42 -6.66 16.08
N GLY A 55 14.59 -5.41 15.67
CA GLY A 55 15.62 -5.04 14.68
C GLY A 55 15.33 -5.47 13.23
N SER A 56 14.17 -6.05 12.91
CA SER A 56 13.83 -6.46 11.53
C SER A 56 13.45 -5.30 10.60
N GLY A 57 13.58 -4.04 11.03
CA GLY A 57 13.27 -2.86 10.21
C GLY A 57 11.79 -2.50 10.05
N LYS A 58 10.90 -2.89 10.98
CA LYS A 58 9.45 -2.57 10.89
C LYS A 58 9.18 -1.07 10.92
N THR A 59 9.71 -0.38 11.92
CA THR A 59 9.62 1.08 12.04
C THR A 59 10.21 1.74 10.80
N LEU A 60 11.41 1.31 10.39
CA LEU A 60 12.09 1.83 9.21
C LEU A 60 11.26 1.70 7.93
N LEU A 61 10.59 0.57 7.73
CA LEU A 61 9.69 0.35 6.60
C LEU A 61 8.52 1.34 6.62
N GLY A 62 7.89 1.53 7.79
CA GLY A 62 6.78 2.48 7.96
C GLY A 62 7.22 3.94 7.70
N LEU A 63 8.35 4.34 8.28
CA LEU A 63 8.93 5.68 8.07
C LEU A 63 9.27 5.91 6.59
N THR A 64 9.96 4.96 5.96
CA THR A 64 10.34 5.07 4.55
C THR A 64 9.11 5.16 3.65
N PHE A 65 8.05 4.39 3.95
CA PHE A 65 6.78 4.48 3.24
C PHE A 65 6.14 5.87 3.35
N LEU A 66 6.09 6.45 4.56
CA LEU A 66 5.53 7.78 4.79
C LEU A 66 6.35 8.87 4.09
N VAL A 67 7.68 8.84 4.24
CA VAL A 67 8.58 9.82 3.63
C VAL A 67 8.50 9.77 2.11
N ASN A 68 8.54 8.58 1.51
CA ASN A 68 8.37 8.42 0.07
C ASN A 68 6.98 8.86 -0.39
N GLY A 69 5.94 8.59 0.40
CA GLY A 69 4.58 9.08 0.20
C GLY A 69 4.55 10.59 -0.02
N VAL A 70 5.15 11.34 0.92
CA VAL A 70 5.20 12.80 0.86
C VAL A 70 6.10 13.28 -0.30
N LEU A 71 7.34 12.79 -0.39
CA LEU A 71 8.35 13.32 -1.30
C LEU A 71 8.10 12.98 -2.77
N HIS A 72 7.58 11.78 -3.06
CA HIS A 72 7.46 11.27 -4.43
C HIS A 72 6.04 11.26 -4.96
N PHE A 73 5.04 11.20 -4.07
CA PHE A 73 3.64 11.02 -4.46
C PHE A 73 2.72 12.14 -3.95
N GLY A 74 3.22 13.06 -3.12
CA GLY A 74 2.40 14.10 -2.51
C GLY A 74 1.29 13.53 -1.61
N GLU A 75 1.48 12.31 -1.11
CA GLU A 75 0.54 11.62 -0.22
C GLU A 75 0.93 11.93 1.24
N PRO A 76 0.18 12.81 1.95
CA PRO A 76 0.46 13.08 3.36
C PRO A 76 0.20 11.83 4.20
N GLY A 77 0.96 11.69 5.28
CA GLY A 77 0.88 10.52 6.16
C GLY A 77 1.07 10.89 7.62
N VAL A 78 0.61 9.99 8.49
CA VAL A 78 0.71 10.11 9.95
C VAL A 78 1.43 8.88 10.50
N LEU A 79 2.44 9.10 11.32
CA LEU A 79 3.04 8.07 12.15
C LEU A 79 2.41 8.14 13.54
N MET A 80 1.92 7.01 14.03
CA MET A 80 1.52 6.83 15.42
C MET A 80 2.40 5.76 16.03
N THR A 81 3.17 6.12 17.05
CA THR A 81 4.08 5.23 17.78
C THR A 81 3.82 5.36 19.28
N PHE A 82 4.05 4.28 20.01
CA PHE A 82 3.92 4.22 21.48
C PHE A 82 5.26 4.05 22.19
N GLU A 83 6.31 3.69 21.44
CA GLU A 83 7.61 3.30 21.99
C GLU A 83 8.68 4.38 21.77
N GLU A 84 8.56 5.15 20.69
CA GLU A 84 9.56 6.15 20.27
C GLU A 84 8.97 7.55 20.43
N ASN A 85 9.79 8.52 20.86
CA ASN A 85 9.37 9.93 20.89
C ASN A 85 9.59 10.62 19.53
N ALA A 86 9.09 11.85 19.40
CA ALA A 86 9.18 12.60 18.15
C ALA A 86 10.63 12.92 17.75
N GLU A 87 11.50 13.16 18.72
CA GLU A 87 12.91 13.45 18.48
C GLU A 87 13.68 12.22 17.95
N GLU A 88 13.40 11.03 18.48
CA GLU A 88 13.98 9.77 18.03
C GLU A 88 13.54 9.46 16.59
N VAL A 89 12.24 9.59 16.31
CA VAL A 89 11.70 9.44 14.95
C VAL A 89 12.35 10.43 13.99
N ALA A 90 12.53 11.68 14.41
CA ALA A 90 13.19 12.69 13.58
C ALA A 90 14.65 12.32 13.29
N SER A 91 15.38 11.82 14.30
CA SER A 91 16.74 11.33 14.15
C SER A 91 16.83 10.15 13.18
N ASP A 92 15.90 9.19 13.26
CA ASP A 92 15.87 8.03 12.38
C ASP A 92 15.64 8.43 10.93
N VAL A 93 14.71 9.34 10.67
CA VAL A 93 14.46 9.86 9.32
C VAL A 93 15.64 10.70 8.81
N ALA A 94 16.28 11.47 9.68
CA ALA A 94 17.53 12.18 9.32
C ALA A 94 18.64 11.19 8.94
N SER A 95 18.74 10.05 9.64
CA SER A 95 19.71 9.00 9.33
C SER A 95 19.49 8.33 7.97
N LEU A 96 18.26 8.37 7.46
CA LEU A 96 17.91 7.93 6.10
C LEU A 96 18.28 8.96 5.02
N GLY A 97 18.76 10.14 5.41
CA GLY A 97 19.15 11.22 4.49
C GLY A 97 18.03 12.20 4.16
N PHE A 98 16.96 12.26 4.98
CA PHE A 98 15.83 13.16 4.76
C PHE A 98 15.78 14.26 5.83
N ASP A 99 15.60 15.51 5.41
CA ASP A 99 15.51 16.65 6.33
C ASP A 99 14.08 16.79 6.88
N ILE A 100 13.94 16.61 8.19
CA ILE A 100 12.66 16.53 8.92
C ILE A 100 11.88 17.85 9.03
N PRO A 101 12.50 19.03 9.21
CA PRO A 101 11.76 20.27 9.48
C PRO A 101 10.72 20.60 8.39
N ASP A 102 11.03 20.30 7.13
CA ASP A 102 10.13 20.54 6.00
C ASP A 102 8.99 19.50 5.93
N LEU A 103 9.28 18.25 6.34
CA LEU A 103 8.31 17.15 6.37
C LEU A 103 7.24 17.33 7.47
N ILE A 104 7.60 17.84 8.65
CA ILE A 104 6.63 18.08 9.74
C ILE A 104 5.67 19.23 9.41
N SER A 105 6.08 20.21 8.59
CA SER A 105 5.17 21.28 8.15
C SER A 105 4.05 20.77 7.22
N SER A 106 4.28 19.64 6.53
CA SER A 106 3.36 19.04 5.56
C SER A 106 2.65 17.78 6.10
N ALA A 107 3.24 17.09 7.08
CA ALA A 107 2.68 15.93 7.75
C ALA A 107 2.28 16.28 9.19
N THR A 108 0.97 16.22 9.49
CA THR A 108 0.44 16.44 10.84
C THR A 108 0.83 15.28 11.77
N THR A 109 2.04 15.34 12.34
CA THR A 109 2.46 14.42 13.40
C THR A 109 1.67 14.73 14.66
N THR A 110 0.78 13.82 15.07
CA THR A 110 0.08 13.92 16.36
C THR A 110 0.71 12.92 17.32
N SER A 111 1.59 13.41 18.19
CA SER A 111 1.97 12.67 19.39
C SER A 111 0.80 12.72 20.37
N CYS A 112 0.38 11.57 20.88
CA CYS A 112 -0.40 11.52 22.12
C CYS A 112 0.53 11.56 23.33
#